data_AF-A0A392TW88-F1
#
_entry.id   AF-A0A392TW88-F1
#
_cell.length_a   1.000
_cell.length_b   1.000
_cell.length_c   1.000
_cell.angle_alpha   90.00
_cell.angle_beta   90.00
_cell.angle_gamma   90.00
#
_symmetry.space_group_name_H-M   'P 1'
#
loop_
_entity.id
_entity.type
_entity.pdbx_description
1 polymer ?
#
loop_
_entity_poly.entity_id
_entity_poly.type
_entity_poly.pdbx_seq_one_letter_code
_entity_poly.pdbx_strand_id
1 'polypeptide(L)' 'AEMGYQSEKEWYFFSPRDRKYPNGSRPNRAAGSGYWKATGADKPIGKLKPMGIKKALVFYA' A
#
# COMPACT_ATOMS: atom_id res chain seq x y z
N ALA A 1 16.43 23.69 -12.74
CA ALA A 1 15.76 22.70 -11.88
C ALA A 1 14.43 22.36 -12.54
N GLU A 2 14.29 21.19 -13.15
CA GLU A 2 13.02 20.75 -13.71
C GLU A 2 12.10 20.33 -12.56
N MET A 3 11.05 21.11 -12.31
CA MET A 3 9.91 20.72 -11.48
C MET A 3 8.87 20.09 -12.42
N GLY A 4 9.10 18.85 -12.84
CA GLY A 4 8.11 18.09 -13.60
C GLY A 4 6.95 17.67 -12.69
N TYR A 5 5.73 18.08 -13.02
CA TYR A 5 4.51 17.55 -12.39
C TYR A 5 4.36 16.07 -12.77
N GLN A 6 4.90 15.18 -11.93
CA GLN A 6 4.92 13.73 -12.15
C GLN A 6 3.60 13.03 -11.80
N SER A 7 2.47 13.74 -11.73
CA SER A 7 1.21 13.17 -11.23
C SER A 7 0.39 12.42 -12.28
N GLU A 8 0.66 12.54 -13.58
CA GLU A 8 -0.17 11.90 -14.61
C GLU A 8 -0.04 10.37 -14.70
N LYS A 9 0.95 9.79 -14.00
CA LYS A 9 1.23 8.34 -14.04
C LYS A 9 0.93 7.63 -12.72
N GLU A 10 0.44 8.35 -11.73
CA GLU A 10 0.13 7.82 -10.41
C GLU A 10 -1.33 8.09 -10.04
N TRP A 11 -1.98 7.08 -9.48
CA TRP A 11 -3.36 7.18 -9.04
C TRP A 11 -3.48 6.83 -7.56
N TYR A 12 -4.37 7.56 -6.89
CA TYR A 12 -4.59 7.45 -5.45
C TYR A 12 -6.04 7.06 -5.19
N PHE A 13 -6.23 6.09 -4.31
CA PHE A 13 -7.54 5.57 -3.95
C PHE A 13 -7.62 5.29 -2.45
N PHE A 14 -8.80 5.46 -1.88
CA PHE A 14 -9.13 4.86 -0.59
C PHE A 14 -9.75 3.49 -0.81
N SER A 15 -9.34 2.51 -0.02
CA SER A 15 -9.91 1.16 -0.05
C SER A 15 -10.29 0.71 1.37
N PRO A 16 -11.37 -0.09 1.51
CA PRO A 16 -11.70 -0.72 2.78
C PRO A 16 -10.55 -1.59 3.27
N ARG A 17 -10.24 -1.51 4.57
CA ARG A 17 -9.20 -2.33 5.20
C ARG A 17 -9.76 -3.68 5.65
N ASP A 18 -10.16 -4.49 4.69
CA ASP A 18 -10.62 -5.85 4.96
C ASP A 18 -9.48 -6.72 5.54
N ARG A 19 -9.77 -7.54 6.55
CA ARG A 19 -8.78 -8.35 7.26
C ARG A 19 -8.73 -9.74 6.65
N LYS A 20 -7.55 -10.26 6.32
CA LYS A 20 -7.39 -11.64 5.83
C LYS A 20 -7.81 -12.68 6.88
N TYR A 21 -7.61 -12.35 8.16
CA TYR A 21 -7.95 -13.20 9.29
C TYR A 21 -8.76 -12.40 10.30
N PRO A 22 -9.82 -12.97 10.93
CA PRO A 22 -10.71 -12.24 11.84
C PRO A 22 -9.97 -11.41 12.91
N ASN A 23 -8.91 -11.97 13.48
CA ASN A 23 -8.12 -11.35 14.55
C ASN A 23 -6.75 -10.82 14.10
N GLY A 24 -6.40 -10.93 12.80
CA GLY A 24 -5.08 -10.56 12.29
C GLY A 24 -5.00 -9.12 11.78
N SER A 25 -3.85 -8.46 11.85
CA SER A 25 -3.66 -7.10 11.31
C SER A 25 -3.42 -7.06 9.80
N ARG A 26 -3.25 -8.24 9.17
CA ARG A 26 -2.93 -8.41 7.75
C ARG A 26 -4.16 -8.11 6.89
N PRO A 27 -4.10 -7.11 5.98
CA PRO A 27 -5.20 -6.87 5.05
C PRO A 27 -5.37 -8.01 4.05
N ASN A 28 -6.60 -8.20 3.59
CA ASN A 28 -6.89 -9.00 2.40
C ASN A 28 -6.29 -8.33 1.17
N ARG A 29 -5.78 -9.14 0.24
CA ARG A 29 -4.99 -8.69 -0.92
C ARG A 29 -5.36 -9.43 -2.22
N ALA A 30 -6.39 -10.25 -2.19
CA ALA A 30 -6.99 -10.75 -3.42
C ALA A 30 -7.63 -9.56 -4.17
N ALA A 31 -7.45 -9.50 -5.49
CA ALA A 31 -8.01 -8.47 -6.34
C ALA A 31 -8.28 -9.03 -7.74
N GLY A 32 -9.56 -9.18 -8.11
CA GLY A 32 -9.95 -9.78 -9.38
C GLY A 32 -9.43 -11.21 -9.53
N SER A 33 -8.74 -11.48 -10.63
CA SER A 33 -8.12 -12.79 -10.92
C SER A 33 -6.75 -13.01 -10.28
N GLY A 34 -6.23 -12.04 -9.52
CA GLY A 34 -4.87 -12.11 -8.96
C GLY A 34 -4.77 -11.64 -7.51
N TYR A 35 -3.55 -11.36 -7.06
CA TYR A 35 -3.28 -10.92 -5.70
C TYR A 35 -2.06 -10.01 -5.57
N TRP A 36 -2.09 -9.18 -4.53
CA TRP A 36 -0.98 -8.31 -4.16
C TRP A 36 -0.03 -8.97 -3.15
N LYS A 37 1.24 -9.11 -3.52
CA LYS A 37 2.31 -9.61 -2.64
C LYS A 37 3.11 -8.43 -2.08
N ALA A 38 3.41 -8.43 -0.79
CA ALA A 38 4.29 -7.40 -0.23
C ALA A 38 5.70 -7.54 -0.82
N THR A 39 6.33 -6.39 -1.09
CA THR A 39 7.73 -6.30 -1.49
C THR A 39 8.44 -5.25 -0.64
N GLY A 40 9.71 -5.48 -0.32
CA GLY A 40 10.50 -4.59 0.53
C GLY A 40 10.04 -4.55 1.99
N ALA A 41 10.73 -3.72 2.77
CA ALA A 41 10.45 -3.49 4.18
C ALA A 41 9.40 -2.38 4.37
N ASP A 42 8.65 -2.48 5.47
CA ASP A 42 7.70 -1.46 5.89
C ASP A 42 8.42 -0.18 6.29
N LYS A 43 7.89 0.97 5.85
CA LYS A 43 8.45 2.29 6.19
C LYS A 43 7.49 3.04 7.11
N PRO A 44 7.89 3.40 8.34
CA PRO A 44 7.06 4.23 9.20
C PRO A 44 6.89 5.62 8.58
N ILE A 45 5.68 6.18 8.68
CA ILE A 45 5.36 7.55 8.27
C ILE A 45 5.16 8.38 9.55
N GLY A 46 5.92 9.46 9.69
CA GLY A 46 5.84 10.38 10.82
C GLY A 46 7.22 10.95 11.15
N LYS A 47 7.28 12.20 11.65
CA LYS A 47 8.55 12.87 11.99
C LYS A 47 9.00 12.56 13.42
N LEU A 48 8.12 12.81 14.39
CA LEU A 48 8.40 12.63 15.82
C LEU A 48 7.74 11.37 16.38
N LYS A 49 6.58 10.99 15.84
CA LYS A 49 5.81 9.79 16.23
C LYS A 49 5.28 9.11 14.97
N PRO A 50 5.29 7.76 14.88
CA PRO A 50 4.66 7.04 13.79
C PRO A 50 3.15 7.29 13.74
N MET A 51 2.68 7.78 12.60
CA MET A 51 1.26 8.03 12.28
C MET A 51 0.70 7.00 11.29
N GLY A 52 1.58 6.26 10.60
CA GLY A 52 1.19 5.25 9.63
C GLY A 52 2.36 4.41 9.15
N ILE A 53 2.07 3.47 8.26
CA ILE A 53 3.06 2.58 7.64
C ILE A 53 2.85 2.60 6.13
N LYS A 54 3.92 2.90 5.38
CA LYS A 54 3.97 2.70 3.93
C LYS A 54 4.45 1.27 3.66
N LYS A 55 3.66 0.51 2.90
CA LYS A 55 4.00 -0.83 2.44
C LYS A 55 3.93 -0.87 0.93
N ALA A 56 4.97 -1.37 0.28
CA ALA A 56 4.97 -1.60 -1.17
C ALA A 56 4.45 -3.00 -1.49
N LEU A 57 3.70 -3.11 -2.58
CA LEU A 57 3.14 -4.36 -3.07
C LEU A 57 3.35 -4.49 -4.56
N VAL A 58 3.48 -5.73 -5.03
CA VAL A 58 3.54 -6.11 -6.45
C VAL A 58 2.35 -7.01 -6.74
N PHE A 59 1.67 -6.76 -7.85
CA PHE A 59 0.55 -7.58 -8.29
C PHE A 59 1.05 -8.81 -9.07
N TYR A 60 0.42 -9.95 -8.81
CA TYR A 60 0.59 -11.19 -9.55
C TYR A 60 -0.79 -11.62 -10.06
N ALA A 61 -0.88 -11.85 -11.37
CA ALA A 61 -2.06 -12.40 -12.04
C ALA A 61 -2.02 -13.92 -12.03
#